data_AF-A0A524PS61-F1
#
_entry.id   AF-A0A524PS61-F1
#
_cell.length_a   1.000
_cell.length_b   1.000
_cell.length_c   1.000
_cell.angle_alpha   90.00
_cell.angle_beta   90.00
_cell.angle_gamma   90.00
#
_symmetry.space_group_name_H-M   'P 1'
#
loop_
_entity.id
_entity.type
_entity.pdbx_description
1 polymer ?
#
loop_
_entity_poly.entity_id
_entity_poly.type
_entity_poly.pdbx_seq_one_letter_code
_entity_poly.pdbx_strand_id
1 'polypeptide(L)'
;MKRNKPSLNFEAMNISVKEVIESIQRYHSLLGDFYSAEKGKIHDSRSINLLDFLRRSERYQEMFINQLKLHIDKHMQLRIVNLPEHTLYNIRFDLQDAEFE
;
A
#
# COMPACT_ATOMS: atom_id res chain seq x y z
N MET A 1 27.29 -25.72 -26.40
CA MET A 1 25.87 -25.52 -26.01
C MET A 1 25.71 -24.12 -25.44
N LYS A 2 25.01 -23.21 -26.14
CA LYS A 2 24.67 -21.88 -25.60
C LYS A 2 23.52 -22.07 -24.60
N ARG A 3 23.72 -21.70 -23.33
CA ARG A 3 22.65 -21.69 -22.32
C ARG A 3 21.72 -20.52 -22.67
N ASN A 4 20.48 -20.81 -23.08
CA ASN A 4 19.44 -19.79 -23.17
C ASN A 4 19.23 -19.23 -21.76
N LYS A 5 19.65 -17.98 -21.52
CA LYS A 5 19.29 -17.28 -20.29
C LYS A 5 17.77 -17.02 -20.35
N PRO A 6 17.00 -17.40 -19.33
CA PRO A 6 15.59 -17.02 -19.28
C PRO A 6 15.53 -15.49 -19.22
N SER A 7 14.88 -14.89 -20.21
CA SER A 7 14.59 -13.46 -20.18
C SER A 7 13.41 -13.24 -19.23
N LEU A 8 13.65 -12.54 -18.12
CA LEU A 8 12.59 -12.06 -17.25
C LEU A 8 11.68 -11.13 -18.06
N ASN A 9 10.42 -11.50 -18.20
CA ASN A 9 9.41 -10.62 -18.78
C ASN A 9 9.03 -9.57 -17.73
N PHE A 10 9.74 -8.44 -17.76
CA PHE A 10 9.54 -7.32 -16.84
C PHE A 10 8.11 -6.78 -16.85
N GLU A 11 7.40 -6.90 -17.97
CA GLU A 11 6.04 -6.42 -18.11
C GLU A 11 5.04 -7.33 -17.39
N ALA A 12 5.19 -8.66 -17.54
CA ALA A 12 4.38 -9.62 -16.80
C ALA A 12 4.60 -9.53 -15.28
N MET A 13 5.84 -9.33 -14.82
CA MET A 13 6.14 -9.12 -13.40
C MET A 13 5.53 -7.81 -12.89
N ASN A 14 5.53 -6.75 -13.70
CA ASN A 14 4.94 -5.47 -13.31
C ASN A 14 3.42 -5.57 -13.11
N ILE A 15 2.71 -6.25 -14.02
CA ILE A 15 1.27 -6.52 -13.88
C ILE A 15 1.02 -7.25 -12.55
N SER A 16 1.80 -8.29 -12.27
CA SER A 16 1.66 -9.06 -11.03
C SER A 16 1.89 -8.23 -9.76
N VAL A 17 2.90 -7.35 -9.75
CA VAL A 17 3.15 -6.47 -8.60
C VAL A 17 1.99 -5.49 -8.39
N LYS A 18 1.45 -4.91 -9.46
CA LYS A 18 0.30 -3.99 -9.37
C LYS A 18 -0.93 -4.70 -8.82
N GLU A 19 -1.23 -5.91 -9.31
CA GLU A 19 -2.36 -6.72 -8.84
C GLU A 19 -2.22 -7.09 -7.36
N VAL A 20 -1.01 -7.42 -6.89
CA VAL A 20 -0.73 -7.69 -5.48
C VAL A 20 -0.99 -6.44 -4.64
N ILE A 21 -0.49 -5.28 -5.05
CA ILE A 21 -0.68 -4.03 -4.29
C ILE A 21 -2.16 -3.62 -4.26
N GLU A 22 -2.88 -3.78 -5.36
CA GLU A 22 -4.33 -3.56 -5.38
C GLU A 22 -5.10 -4.52 -4.46
N SER A 23 -4.67 -5.78 -4.39
CA SER A 23 -5.29 -6.77 -3.51
C SER A 23 -5.06 -6.41 -2.04
N ILE A 24 -3.85 -5.97 -1.69
CA ILE A 24 -3.53 -5.51 -0.32
C ILE A 24 -4.33 -4.25 0.01
N GLN A 25 -4.45 -3.29 -0.91
CA GLN A 25 -5.26 -2.10 -0.70
C GLN A 25 -6.73 -2.45 -0.42
N ARG A 26 -7.32 -3.31 -1.25
CA ARG A 26 -8.71 -3.76 -1.07
C ARG A 26 -8.91 -4.45 0.28
N TYR A 27 -7.93 -5.25 0.71
CA TYR A 27 -8.00 -5.93 2.00
C TYR A 27 -8.09 -4.93 3.17
N HIS A 28 -7.24 -3.92 3.21
CA HIS A 28 -7.29 -2.89 4.26
C HIS A 28 -8.60 -2.08 4.23
N SER A 29 -9.10 -1.74 3.04
CA SER A 29 -10.41 -1.08 2.89
C SER A 29 -11.54 -1.94 3.49
N LEU A 30 -11.59 -3.23 3.15
CA LEU A 30 -12.60 -4.16 3.68
C LEU A 30 -12.51 -4.33 5.19
N LEU A 31 -11.31 -4.37 5.77
CA LEU A 31 -11.13 -4.41 7.22
C LEU A 31 -11.63 -3.12 7.89
N GLY A 32 -11.36 -1.96 7.30
CA GLY A 32 -11.89 -0.69 7.78
C GLY A 32 -13.42 -0.65 7.82
N ASP A 33 -14.06 -1.13 6.76
CA ASP A 33 -15.52 -1.26 6.68
C ASP A 33 -16.06 -2.26 7.70
N PHE A 34 -15.39 -3.40 7.88
CA PHE A 34 -15.73 -4.40 8.88
C PHE A 34 -15.71 -3.81 10.30
N TYR A 35 -14.63 -3.13 10.70
CA TYR A 35 -14.56 -2.52 12.03
C TYR A 35 -15.64 -1.44 12.22
N SER A 36 -15.95 -0.67 11.17
CA SER A 36 -17.03 0.32 11.23
C SER A 36 -18.41 -0.32 11.42
N ALA A 37 -18.67 -1.45 10.75
CA ALA A 37 -19.92 -2.19 10.87
C ALA A 37 -20.06 -2.86 12.26
N GLU A 38 -18.99 -3.46 12.78
CA GLU A 38 -19.00 -4.07 14.13
C GLU A 38 -19.19 -3.02 15.22
N LYS A 39 -18.64 -1.82 15.05
CA LYS A 39 -18.82 -0.71 16.00
C LYS A 39 -20.29 -0.36 16.19
N GLY A 40 -21.08 -0.40 15.12
CA GLY A 40 -22.52 -0.11 15.16
C GLY A 40 -23.35 -1.11 15.98
N LYS A 41 -22.77 -2.24 16.39
CA LYS A 41 -23.45 -3.32 17.13
C LYS A 41 -23.09 -3.36 18.62
N ILE A 42 -22.15 -2.53 19.07
CA ILE A 42 -21.57 -2.59 20.40
C ILE A 42 -21.96 -1.35 21.21
N HIS A 43 -22.26 -1.52 22.49
CA HIS A 43 -22.58 -0.44 23.43
C HIS A 43 -21.44 -0.11 24.40
N ASP A 44 -20.44 -1.00 24.53
CA ASP A 44 -19.28 -0.81 25.39
C ASP A 44 -18.29 0.20 24.79
N SER A 45 -18.00 1.27 25.55
CA SER A 45 -17.16 2.38 25.10
C SER A 45 -15.71 1.96 24.83
N ARG A 46 -15.19 1.00 25.60
CA ARG A 46 -13.82 0.51 25.42
C ARG A 46 -13.67 -0.23 24.08
N SER A 47 -14.63 -1.09 23.77
CA SER A 47 -14.68 -1.85 22.51
C SER A 47 -14.91 -0.93 21.31
N ILE A 48 -15.77 0.09 21.44
CA ILE A 48 -15.96 1.13 20.42
C ILE A 48 -14.64 1.85 20.13
N ASN A 49 -13.92 2.29 21.17
CA ASN A 49 -12.64 2.99 21.02
C ASN A 49 -11.57 2.11 20.34
N LEU A 50 -11.55 0.82 20.68
CA LEU A 50 -10.65 -0.14 20.02
C LEU A 50 -10.97 -0.27 18.53
N LEU A 51 -12.25 -0.41 18.17
CA LEU A 51 -12.65 -0.52 16.76
C LEU A 51 -12.38 0.76 15.97
N ASP A 52 -12.56 1.94 16.58
CA ASP A 52 -12.18 3.20 15.95
C ASP A 52 -10.66 3.31 15.75
N PHE A 53 -9.85 2.84 16.70
CA PHE A 53 -8.40 2.75 16.54
C PHE A 53 -8.00 1.83 15.39
N LEU A 54 -8.57 0.63 15.33
CA LEU A 54 -8.30 -0.33 14.26
C LEU A 54 -8.71 0.24 12.90
N ARG A 55 -9.90 0.82 12.77
CA ARG A 55 -10.36 1.48 11.53
C ARG A 55 -9.40 2.58 11.07
N ARG A 56 -8.90 3.42 11.99
CA ARG A 56 -7.91 4.46 11.66
C ARG A 56 -6.59 3.84 11.18
N SER A 57 -6.16 2.75 11.78
CA SER A 57 -4.97 2.03 11.35
C SER A 57 -5.12 1.50 9.91
N GLU A 58 -6.27 0.91 9.57
CA GLU A 58 -6.52 0.44 8.20
C GLU A 58 -6.50 1.59 7.17
N ARG A 59 -7.10 2.75 7.49
CA ARG A 59 -7.03 3.94 6.62
C ARG A 59 -5.60 4.43 6.41
N TYR A 60 -4.79 4.41 7.46
CA TYR A 60 -3.38 4.77 7.36
C TYR A 60 -2.62 3.80 6.44
N GLN A 61 -2.88 2.49 6.55
CA GLN A 61 -2.29 1.50 5.64
C GLN A 61 -2.71 1.74 4.20
N GLU A 62 -3.99 2.07 3.95
CA GLU A 62 -4.49 2.40 2.62
C GLU A 62 -3.77 3.63 2.03
N MET A 63 -3.60 4.70 2.82
CA MET A 63 -2.85 5.87 2.41
C MET A 63 -1.38 5.54 2.08
N PHE A 64 -0.73 4.74 2.93
CA PHE A 64 0.63 4.29 2.69
C PHE A 64 0.75 3.50 1.38
N ILE A 65 -0.18 2.59 1.12
CA ILE A 65 -0.22 1.80 -0.12
C ILE A 65 -0.45 2.69 -1.34
N ASN A 66 -1.31 3.69 -1.26
CA ASN A 66 -1.50 4.67 -2.33
C ASN A 66 -0.21 5.44 -2.64
N GLN A 67 0.54 5.85 -1.61
CA GLN A 67 1.85 6.47 -1.79
C GLN A 67 2.87 5.50 -2.43
N LEU A 68 2.86 4.24 -2.03
CA LEU A 68 3.71 3.20 -2.62
C LEU A 68 3.38 2.99 -4.10
N LYS A 69 2.09 2.97 -4.48
CA LYS A 69 1.65 2.89 -5.88
C LYS A 69 2.19 4.06 -6.70
N LEU A 70 2.00 5.29 -6.22
CA LEU A 70 2.51 6.49 -6.89
C LEU A 70 4.03 6.46 -7.06
N HIS A 71 4.75 5.99 -6.04
CA HIS A 71 6.20 5.85 -6.08
C HIS A 71 6.64 4.81 -7.13
N ILE A 72 6.00 3.63 -7.15
CA ILE A 72 6.28 2.60 -8.14
C ILE A 72 5.96 3.10 -9.55
N ASP A 73 4.81 3.72 -9.77
CA ASP A 73 4.44 4.27 -11.08
C ASP A 73 5.44 5.34 -11.54
N LYS A 74 5.89 6.23 -10.64
CA LYS A 74 6.94 7.21 -10.92
C LYS A 74 8.27 6.55 -11.30
N HIS A 75 8.73 5.56 -10.53
CA HIS A 75 9.96 4.84 -10.84
C HIS A 75 9.85 3.99 -12.12
N MET A 76 8.67 3.48 -12.44
CA MET A 76 8.43 2.73 -13.68
C MET A 76 8.38 3.66 -14.90
N GLN A 77 7.82 4.87 -14.78
CA GLN A 77 7.96 5.91 -15.80
C GLN A 77 9.42 6.34 -15.97
N LEU A 78 10.17 6.45 -14.88
CA LEU A 78 11.59 6.81 -14.91
C LEU A 78 12.50 5.65 -15.34
N ARG A 79 12.05 4.38 -15.32
CA ARG A 79 12.80 3.27 -15.96
C ARG A 79 12.75 3.32 -17.49
N ILE A 80 11.89 4.16 -18.08
CA ILE A 80 11.98 4.57 -19.50
C ILE A 80 13.11 5.61 -19.70
N VAL A 81 13.62 6.22 -18.62
CA VAL A 81 14.69 7.23 -18.63
C VAL A 81 15.74 6.93 -17.55
N ASN A 82 16.65 5.98 -17.82
CA ASN A 82 17.93 5.75 -17.11
C ASN A 82 18.08 6.42 -15.73
N LEU A 83 17.76 5.72 -14.64
CA LEU A 83 18.18 6.14 -13.30
C LEU A 83 19.20 5.16 -12.69
N PRO A 84 20.28 5.67 -12.04
CA PRO A 84 21.34 4.85 -11.46
C PRO A 84 20.83 4.02 -10.27
N GLU A 85 21.43 2.85 -10.06
CA GLU A 85 21.02 1.80 -9.11
C GLU A 85 20.96 2.18 -7.61
N HIS A 86 21.23 3.44 -7.24
CA HIS A 86 21.39 3.85 -5.83
C HIS A 86 20.21 4.61 -5.23
N THR A 87 19.09 4.81 -5.94
CA THR A 87 17.97 5.66 -5.47
C THR A 87 16.90 4.95 -4.62
N LEU A 88 17.17 3.76 -4.07
CA LEU A 88 16.16 2.99 -3.31
C LEU A 88 16.12 3.25 -1.79
N TYR A 89 16.99 4.12 -1.24
CA TYR A 89 17.19 4.14 0.21
C TYR A 89 16.61 5.33 0.99
N ASN A 90 15.94 6.29 0.37
CA ASN A 90 15.39 7.44 1.11
C ASN A 90 13.92 7.69 0.78
N ILE A 91 13.05 6.79 1.22
CA ILE A 91 11.63 7.10 1.34
C ILE A 91 11.34 7.37 2.82
N ARG A 92 11.62 8.60 3.25
CA ARG A 92 11.15 9.12 4.54
C ARG A 92 9.84 9.83 4.24
N PHE A 93 8.72 9.22 4.61
CA PHE A 93 7.41 9.84 4.48
C PHE A 93 7.12 10.61 5.77
N ASP A 94 7.14 11.94 5.68
CA ASP A 94 6.64 12.80 6.75
C ASP A 94 5.11 12.70 6.77
N LEU A 95 4.58 11.91 7.70
CA LEU A 95 3.15 11.73 7.93
C LEU A 95 2.60 12.77 8.91
N GLN A 96 3.15 13.98 8.86
CA GLN A 96 2.88 15.01 9.88
C GLN A 96 1.48 15.63 9.77
N ASP A 97 0.75 15.41 8.66
CA ASP A 97 -0.54 16.08 8.43
C ASP A 97 -1.77 15.19 8.65
N ALA A 98 -1.62 14.00 9.24
CA ALA A 98 -2.76 13.30 9.82
C ALA A 98 -3.04 13.90 11.21
N GLU A 99 -3.42 15.17 11.26
CA GLU A 99 -3.90 15.81 12.48
C GLU A 99 -5.11 15.03 12.99
N PHE A 100 -4.94 14.46 14.18
CA PHE A 100 -5.96 13.69 14.89
C PHE A 100 -6.93 14.67 15.56
N GLU A 101 -8.02 15.00 14.87
CA GLU A 101 -9.27 15.49 15.49
C GLU A 101 -10.27 14.35 15.71
#